data_AF-A0A838JRS3-F1
#
_entry.id   AF-A0A838JRS3-F1
#
_cell.length_a   1.000
_cell.length_b   1.000
_cell.length_c   1.000
_cell.angle_alpha   90.00
_cell.angle_beta   90.00
_cell.angle_gamma   90.00
#
_symmetry.space_group_name_H-M   'P 1'
#
loop_
_entity.id
_entity.type
_entity.pdbx_description
1 polymer ?
#
loop_
_entity_poly.entity_id
_entity_poly.type
_entity_poly.pdbx_seq_one_letter_code
_entity_poly.pdbx_strand_id
1 'polypeptide(L)'
;MRETRPRNLKEMLVEAKNTSELMVDLSYAAIFYNSETLSEEVSRLEERLNDLVYDMRTLAILAARSPADAEQMAGILGVVQDIEKIGNAAIDIAKIVVKRLGIPPELLHDIPEAEEIPSRVRIPPDSPLDGRALGDVDLPVETGMRPIALRS
;
A
#
# COMPACT_ATOMS: atom_id res chain seq x y z
N MET A 1 9.89 10.02 -21.53
CA MET A 1 9.93 11.13 -20.55
C MET A 1 8.85 10.84 -19.53
N ARG A 2 9.18 10.72 -18.23
CA ARG A 2 8.15 10.70 -17.20
C ARG A 2 7.44 12.05 -17.25
N GLU A 3 6.12 12.06 -17.45
CA GLU A 3 5.30 13.27 -17.25
C GLU A 3 5.27 13.57 -15.76
N THR A 4 6.33 14.22 -15.27
CA THR A 4 6.44 14.57 -13.86
C THR A 4 5.79 15.94 -13.68
N ARG A 5 4.52 15.97 -13.25
CA ARG A 5 4.08 17.13 -12.45
C ARG A 5 5.13 17.32 -11.35
N PRO A 6 5.62 18.55 -11.11
CA PRO A 6 6.51 18.78 -9.99
C PRO A 6 5.77 18.41 -8.71
N ARG A 7 6.12 17.26 -8.11
CA ARG A 7 5.60 16.85 -6.80
C ARG A 7 6.55 17.40 -5.75
N ASN A 8 5.99 18.02 -4.73
CA ASN A 8 6.78 18.40 -3.56
C ASN A 8 7.00 17.17 -2.66
N LEU A 9 7.99 17.26 -1.76
CA LEU A 9 8.37 16.17 -0.86
C LEU A 9 7.20 15.64 -0.03
N LYS A 10 6.30 16.54 0.41
CA LYS A 10 5.11 16.18 1.20
C LYS A 10 4.16 15.29 0.41
N GLU A 11 3.88 15.62 -0.84
CA GLU A 11 3.00 14.81 -1.70
C GLU A 11 3.57 13.43 -1.96
N MET A 12 4.88 13.35 -2.25
CA MET A 12 5.56 12.08 -2.44
C MET A 12 5.54 11.22 -1.18
N LEU A 13 5.71 11.83 -0.01
CA LEU A 13 5.67 11.12 1.27
C LEU A 13 4.26 10.56 1.56
N VAL A 14 3.21 11.35 1.33
CA VAL A 14 1.82 10.90 1.48
C VAL A 14 1.53 9.72 0.54
N GLU A 15 2.00 9.81 -0.71
CA GLU A 15 1.80 8.74 -1.69
C GLU A 15 2.58 7.48 -1.33
N ALA A 16 3.83 7.61 -0.86
CA ALA A 16 4.64 6.48 -0.43
C ALA A 16 4.01 5.76 0.77
N LYS A 17 3.55 6.52 1.80
CA LYS A 17 2.79 5.98 2.93
C LYS A 17 1.55 5.22 2.46
N ASN A 18 0.69 5.88 1.68
CA ASN A 18 -0.57 5.27 1.23
C ASN A 18 -0.33 4.03 0.36
N THR A 19 0.75 4.04 -0.43
CA THR A 19 1.17 2.87 -1.23
C THR A 19 1.62 1.73 -0.33
N SER A 20 2.48 1.98 0.67
CA SER A 20 2.93 0.93 1.60
C SER A 20 1.79 0.33 2.43
N GLU A 21 0.80 1.15 2.83
CA GLU A 21 -0.39 0.64 3.54
C GLU A 21 -1.23 -0.26 2.63
N LEU A 22 -1.51 0.17 1.40
CA LEU A 22 -2.25 -0.65 0.44
C LEU A 22 -1.51 -1.96 0.13
N MET A 23 -0.17 -1.93 0.04
CA MET A 23 0.65 -3.13 -0.15
C MET A 23 0.44 -4.13 0.99
N VAL A 24 0.41 -3.67 2.24
CA VAL A 24 0.15 -4.52 3.41
C VAL A 24 -1.25 -5.13 3.31
N ASP A 25 -2.28 -4.31 3.10
CA ASP A 25 -3.68 -4.77 2.99
C ASP A 25 -3.84 -5.84 1.89
N LEU A 26 -3.24 -5.60 0.72
CA LEU A 26 -3.28 -6.52 -0.40
C LEU A 26 -2.46 -7.79 -0.17
N SER A 27 -1.32 -7.70 0.53
CA SER A 27 -0.50 -8.88 0.86
C SER A 27 -1.25 -9.87 1.76
N TYR A 28 -1.98 -9.37 2.76
CA TYR A 28 -2.82 -10.19 3.62
C TYR A 28 -4.04 -10.73 2.88
N ALA A 29 -4.66 -9.91 2.02
CA ALA A 29 -5.74 -10.38 1.16
C ALA A 29 -5.27 -11.47 0.17
N ALA A 30 -4.05 -11.36 -0.36
CA ALA A 30 -3.46 -12.37 -1.24
C ALA A 30 -3.31 -13.71 -0.53
N ILE A 31 -2.83 -13.70 0.72
CA ILE A 31 -2.76 -14.89 1.57
C ILE A 31 -4.16 -15.46 1.83
N PHE A 32 -5.06 -14.63 2.35
CA PHE A 32 -6.38 -15.06 2.80
C PHE A 32 -7.21 -15.69 1.68
N TYR A 33 -7.11 -15.13 0.48
CA TYR A 33 -7.81 -15.63 -0.71
C TYR A 33 -6.95 -16.52 -1.61
N ASN A 34 -5.71 -16.84 -1.21
CA ASN A 34 -4.72 -17.57 -2.01
C ASN A 34 -4.65 -17.06 -3.48
N SER A 35 -4.49 -15.74 -3.63
CA SER A 35 -4.64 -15.04 -4.92
C SER A 35 -3.31 -14.56 -5.47
N GLU A 36 -2.81 -15.23 -6.52
CA GLU A 36 -1.61 -14.81 -7.26
C GLU A 36 -1.78 -13.40 -7.86
N THR A 37 -2.95 -13.05 -8.38
CA THR A 37 -3.24 -11.71 -8.93
C THR A 37 -3.06 -10.59 -7.91
N LEU A 38 -3.48 -10.79 -6.65
CA LEU A 38 -3.25 -9.80 -5.60
C LEU A 38 -1.75 -9.68 -5.27
N SER A 39 -1.01 -10.80 -5.24
CA SER A 39 0.44 -10.77 -5.03
C SER A 39 1.19 -10.04 -6.17
N GLU A 40 0.77 -10.21 -7.42
CA GLU A 40 1.30 -9.48 -8.57
C GLU A 40 1.04 -7.96 -8.43
N GLU A 41 -0.14 -7.58 -7.93
CA GLU A 41 -0.45 -6.17 -7.67
C GLU A 41 0.46 -5.57 -6.59
N VAL A 42 0.74 -6.30 -5.50
CA VAL A 42 1.71 -5.85 -4.48
C VAL A 42 3.08 -5.61 -5.12
N SER A 43 3.51 -6.49 -6.03
CA SER A 43 4.79 -6.36 -6.76
C SER A 43 4.82 -5.11 -7.66
N ARG A 44 3.71 -4.78 -8.32
CA ARG A 44 3.58 -3.53 -9.09
C ARG A 44 3.65 -2.29 -8.19
N LEU A 45 3.05 -2.34 -7.01
CA LEU A 45 3.09 -1.24 -6.05
C LEU A 45 4.49 -1.05 -5.45
N GLU A 46 5.27 -2.12 -5.27
CA GLU A 46 6.69 -2.04 -4.87
C GLU A 46 7.51 -1.23 -5.86
N GLU A 47 7.36 -1.48 -7.17
CA GLU A 47 8.07 -0.70 -8.20
C GLU A 47 7.76 0.80 -8.09
N ARG A 48 6.47 1.15 -7.91
CA ARG A 48 6.04 2.53 -7.70
C ARG A 48 6.58 3.12 -6.41
N LEU A 49 6.61 2.35 -5.32
CA LEU A 49 7.14 2.80 -4.04
C LEU A 49 8.65 3.08 -4.14
N ASN A 50 9.40 2.19 -4.80
CA ASN A 50 10.83 2.34 -5.03
C ASN A 50 11.14 3.60 -5.85
N ASP A 51 10.33 3.90 -6.87
CA ASP A 51 10.43 5.14 -7.63
C ASP A 51 10.23 6.39 -6.75
N LEU A 52 9.18 6.40 -5.91
CA LEU A 52 8.92 7.50 -4.99
C LEU A 52 10.06 7.70 -4.00
N VAL A 53 10.57 6.60 -3.43
CA VAL A 53 11.70 6.61 -2.50
C VAL A 53 12.95 7.18 -3.17
N TYR A 54 13.24 6.77 -4.40
CA TYR A 54 14.37 7.29 -5.17
C TYR A 54 14.23 8.80 -5.42
N ASP A 55 13.08 9.24 -5.93
CA ASP A 55 12.83 10.65 -6.24
C ASP A 55 12.91 11.54 -4.97
N MET A 56 12.41 11.05 -3.83
CA MET A 56 12.51 11.76 -2.55
C MET A 56 13.95 11.87 -2.05
N ARG A 57 14.76 10.80 -2.18
CA ARG A 57 16.20 10.82 -1.85
C ARG A 57 16.94 11.86 -2.69
N THR A 58 16.67 11.88 -3.99
CA THR A 58 17.26 12.88 -4.90
C THR A 58 16.85 14.30 -4.52
N LEU A 59 15.56 14.55 -4.28
CA LEU A 59 15.08 15.88 -3.91
C LEU A 59 15.69 16.37 -2.59
N ALA A 60 15.77 15.49 -1.58
CA ALA A 60 16.36 15.81 -0.28
C ALA A 60 17.83 16.24 -0.39
N ILE A 61 18.62 15.52 -1.20
CA ILE A 61 20.03 15.86 -1.46
C ILE A 61 20.16 17.23 -2.15
N LEU A 62 19.31 17.51 -3.15
CA LEU A 62 19.34 18.78 -3.87
C LEU A 62 18.87 19.97 -3.02
N ALA A 63 17.97 19.73 -2.06
CA ALA A 63 17.41 20.76 -1.19
C ALA A 63 18.30 21.13 -0.01
N ALA A 64 19.17 20.22 0.45
CA ALA A 64 20.05 20.41 1.61
C ALA A 64 21.22 21.38 1.31
N ARG A 65 21.02 22.68 1.49
CA ARG A 65 22.00 23.74 1.18
C ARG A 65 22.79 24.24 2.39
N SER A 66 22.48 23.75 3.58
CA SER A 66 23.16 24.08 4.84
C SER A 66 23.15 22.87 5.78
N PRO A 67 24.00 22.85 6.84
CA PRO A 67 23.95 21.81 7.86
C PRO A 67 22.56 21.65 8.50
N ALA A 68 21.85 22.77 8.73
CA ALA A 68 20.50 22.76 9.30
C ALA A 68 19.45 22.18 8.32
N ASP A 69 19.59 22.43 7.02
CA ASP A 69 18.72 21.79 6.02
C ASP A 69 19.00 20.29 5.95
N ALA A 70 20.28 19.89 6.01
CA ALA A 70 20.70 18.49 5.98
C ALA A 70 20.14 17.71 7.18
N GLU A 71 20.17 18.29 8.38
CA GLU A 71 19.61 17.66 9.59
C GLU A 71 18.08 17.44 9.48
N GLN A 72 17.35 18.44 8.96
CA GLN A 72 15.90 18.29 8.72
C GLN A 72 15.61 17.23 7.66
N MET A 73 16.36 17.23 6.55
CA MET A 73 16.20 16.24 5.49
C MET A 73 16.55 14.82 5.98
N ALA A 74 17.54 14.66 6.86
CA ALA A 74 17.90 13.37 7.44
C ALA A 74 16.71 12.75 8.20
N GLY A 75 15.95 13.56 8.96
CA GLY A 75 14.74 13.10 9.63
C GLY A 75 13.68 12.58 8.64
N ILE A 76 13.45 13.29 7.54
CA ILE A 76 12.50 12.87 6.50
C ILE A 76 12.97 11.57 5.83
N LEU A 77 14.25 11.45 5.51
CA LEU A 77 14.81 10.25 4.90
C LEU A 77 14.73 9.03 5.81
N GLY A 78 14.78 9.22 7.13
CA GLY A 78 14.49 8.16 8.10
C GLY A 78 13.08 7.60 7.94
N VAL A 79 12.07 8.48 7.86
CA VAL A 79 10.67 8.06 7.63
C VAL A 79 10.50 7.37 6.28
N VAL A 80 11.12 7.91 5.22
CA VAL A 80 11.10 7.29 3.88
C VAL A 80 11.69 5.88 3.91
N GLN A 81 12.79 5.68 4.66
CA GLN A 81 13.39 4.36 4.81
C GLN A 81 12.47 3.38 5.56
N ASP A 82 11.74 3.83 6.57
CA ASP A 82 10.81 2.97 7.30
C ASP A 82 9.59 2.59 6.45
N ILE A 83 9.09 3.51 5.62
CA ILE A 83 8.05 3.21 4.61
C ILE A 83 8.55 2.15 3.62
N GLU A 84 9.77 2.27 3.11
CA GLU A 84 10.40 1.29 2.21
C GLU A 84 10.49 -0.11 2.87
N LYS A 85 10.87 -0.17 4.15
CA LYS A 85 10.89 -1.44 4.91
C LYS A 85 9.52 -2.09 5.01
N ILE A 86 8.46 -1.31 5.24
CA ILE A 86 7.07 -1.80 5.30
C ILE A 86 6.68 -2.40 3.93
N GLY A 87 6.97 -1.68 2.84
CA GLY A 87 6.71 -2.18 1.49
C GLY A 87 7.44 -3.50 1.18
N ASN A 88 8.73 -3.58 1.53
CA ASN A 88 9.52 -4.81 1.37
C ASN A 88 8.94 -5.99 2.17
N ALA A 89 8.48 -5.73 3.40
CA ALA A 89 7.83 -6.75 4.22
C ALA A 89 6.52 -7.24 3.60
N ALA A 90 5.69 -6.34 3.06
CA ALA A 90 4.45 -6.70 2.36
C ALA A 90 4.72 -7.58 1.12
N ILE A 91 5.81 -7.30 0.41
CA ILE A 91 6.26 -8.13 -0.72
C ILE A 91 6.68 -9.53 -0.27
N ASP A 92 7.40 -9.65 0.84
CA ASP A 92 7.82 -10.94 1.35
C ASP A 92 6.62 -11.79 1.82
N ILE A 93 5.60 -11.16 2.39
CA ILE A 93 4.30 -11.78 2.68
C ILE A 93 3.63 -12.26 1.37
N ALA A 94 3.50 -11.39 0.38
CA ALA A 94 2.84 -11.70 -0.89
C ALA A 94 3.54 -12.82 -1.68
N LYS A 95 4.87 -12.93 -1.59
CA LYS A 95 5.68 -13.97 -2.25
C LYS A 95 5.35 -15.39 -1.76
N ILE A 96 4.79 -15.56 -0.56
CA ILE A 96 4.40 -16.87 -0.02
C ILE A 96 3.41 -17.57 -0.97
N VAL A 97 2.46 -16.81 -1.53
CA VAL A 97 1.44 -17.29 -2.47
C VAL A 97 2.08 -17.70 -3.80
N VAL A 98 2.81 -16.79 -4.43
CA VAL A 98 3.41 -17.01 -5.78
C VAL A 98 4.45 -18.14 -5.76
N LYS A 99 5.26 -18.21 -4.70
CA LYS A 99 6.28 -19.26 -4.55
C LYS A 99 5.72 -20.57 -3.99
N ARG A 100 4.42 -20.62 -3.67
CA ARG A 100 3.73 -21.80 -3.11
C ARG A 100 4.47 -22.38 -1.90
N LEU A 101 4.96 -21.51 -1.03
CA LEU A 101 5.74 -21.90 0.16
C LEU A 101 4.87 -22.64 1.19
N GLY A 102 3.55 -22.51 1.07
CA GLY A 102 2.59 -22.98 2.07
C GLY A 102 2.54 -22.05 3.27
N ILE A 103 1.43 -22.10 3.99
CA ILE A 103 1.23 -21.38 5.25
C ILE A 103 0.93 -22.45 6.30
N PRO A 104 1.62 -22.45 7.45
CA PRO A 104 1.29 -23.34 8.54
C PRO A 104 -0.20 -23.23 8.90
N PRO A 105 -0.92 -24.36 9.08
CA PRO A 105 -2.35 -24.33 9.38
C PRO A 105 -2.71 -23.46 10.58
N GLU A 106 -1.84 -23.41 11.59
CA GLU A 106 -2.01 -22.61 12.81
C GLU A 106 -2.11 -21.11 12.47
N LEU A 107 -1.24 -20.62 11.56
CA LEU A 107 -1.28 -19.23 11.09
C LEU A 107 -2.55 -18.93 10.28
N LEU A 108 -3.12 -19.91 9.56
CA LEU A 108 -4.37 -19.72 8.83
C LEU A 108 -5.59 -19.61 9.77
N HIS A 109 -5.52 -20.22 10.96
CA HIS A 109 -6.57 -20.12 11.97
C HIS A 109 -6.56 -18.77 12.69
N ASP A 110 -5.39 -18.13 12.83
CA ASP A 110 -5.26 -16.85 13.53
C ASP A 110 -5.70 -15.65 12.66
N ILE A 111 -5.57 -15.72 11.34
CA ILE A 111 -5.88 -14.58 10.44
C ILE A 111 -7.35 -14.11 10.56
N PRO A 112 -8.37 -14.99 10.59
CA PRO A 112 -9.76 -14.57 10.81
C PRO A 112 -10.04 -13.94 12.18
N GLU A 113 -9.18 -14.16 13.18
CA GLU A 113 -9.34 -13.61 14.55
C GLU A 113 -8.68 -12.23 14.73
N ALA A 114 -8.02 -11.71 13.68
CA ALA A 114 -7.42 -10.38 13.71
C ALA A 114 -8.47 -9.27 13.89
N GLU A 115 -8.06 -8.17 14.50
CA GLU A 115 -8.92 -6.98 14.69
C GLU A 115 -9.38 -6.38 13.36
N GLU A 116 -8.54 -6.49 12.32
CA GLU A 116 -8.85 -6.07 10.96
C GLU A 116 -8.65 -7.24 9.99
N ILE A 117 -9.67 -7.52 9.16
CA ILE A 117 -9.64 -8.62 8.18
C ILE A 117 -10.06 -8.18 6.78
N PRO A 118 -9.41 -8.72 5.73
CA PRO A 118 -9.82 -8.46 4.35
C PRO A 118 -11.13 -9.20 4.03
N SER A 119 -12.19 -8.46 3.69
CA SER A 119 -13.50 -9.02 3.36
C SER A 119 -13.88 -8.82 1.90
N ARG A 120 -14.61 -9.78 1.33
CA ARG A 120 -15.15 -9.69 -0.04
C ARG A 120 -16.66 -9.46 0.02
N VAL A 121 -17.10 -8.33 -0.51
CA VAL A 121 -18.52 -7.95 -0.59
C VAL A 121 -18.95 -7.93 -2.05
N ARG A 122 -20.12 -8.52 -2.34
CA ARG A 122 -20.75 -8.44 -3.67
C ARG A 122 -21.84 -7.37 -3.63
N ILE A 123 -21.80 -6.45 -4.60
CA ILE A 123 -22.84 -5.44 -4.79
C ILE A 123 -23.89 -6.01 -5.73
N PRO A 124 -25.12 -6.31 -5.27
CA PRO A 124 -26.19 -6.79 -6.14
C PRO A 124 -26.77 -5.64 -6.97
N PRO A 125 -27.46 -5.95 -8.09
CA PRO A 125 -28.36 -5.00 -8.74
C PRO A 125 -29.34 -4.42 -7.72
N ASP A 126 -29.69 -3.14 -7.88
CA ASP A 126 -30.57 -2.37 -6.99
C ASP A 126 -29.99 -2.03 -5.60
N SER A 127 -28.71 -2.34 -5.35
CA SER A 127 -28.00 -1.84 -4.16
C SER A 127 -27.93 -0.31 -4.17
N PRO A 128 -28.01 0.37 -3.02
CA PRO A 128 -27.71 1.80 -2.94
C PRO A 128 -26.30 2.19 -3.39
N LEU A 129 -25.39 1.21 -3.50
CA LEU A 129 -24.03 1.39 -4.02
C LEU A 129 -23.91 1.08 -5.52
N ASP A 130 -24.93 0.49 -6.14
CA ASP A 130 -24.91 0.12 -7.56
C ASP A 130 -24.83 1.37 -8.44
N GLY A 131 -23.91 1.36 -9.42
CA GLY A 131 -23.65 2.47 -10.33
C GLY A 131 -23.03 3.73 -9.71
N ARG A 132 -22.69 3.75 -8.41
CA ARG A 132 -22.08 4.92 -7.75
C ARG A 132 -20.56 4.90 -7.82
N ALA A 133 -19.95 6.09 -7.93
CA ALA A 133 -18.50 6.19 -7.80
C ALA A 133 -18.10 6.07 -6.32
N LEU A 134 -16.94 5.44 -6.06
CA LEU A 134 -16.40 5.34 -4.69
C LEU A 134 -16.20 6.71 -4.02
N GLY A 135 -15.90 7.76 -4.79
CA GLY A 135 -15.75 9.12 -4.27
C GLY A 135 -17.05 9.77 -3.81
N ASP A 136 -18.21 9.24 -4.23
CA ASP A 136 -19.52 9.76 -3.82
C ASP A 136 -20.01 9.12 -2.51
N VAL A 137 -19.32 8.08 -2.02
CA VAL A 137 -19.69 7.29 -0.86
C VAL A 137 -18.57 7.30 0.18
N ASP A 138 -18.85 7.78 1.38
CA ASP A 138 -17.86 7.78 2.46
C ASP A 138 -17.89 6.46 3.24
N LEU A 139 -17.53 5.37 2.56
CA LEU A 139 -17.56 4.01 3.14
C LEU A 139 -16.78 3.89 4.45
N PRO A 140 -15.57 4.47 4.61
CA PRO A 140 -14.86 4.42 5.88
C PRO A 140 -15.63 5.06 7.02
N VAL A 141 -16.32 6.18 6.79
CA VAL A 141 -17.10 6.87 7.83
C VAL A 141 -18.40 6.13 8.12
N GLU A 142 -19.11 5.69 7.10
CA GLU A 142 -20.44 5.06 7.24
C GLU A 142 -20.37 3.62 7.76
N THR A 143 -19.28 2.91 7.46
CA THR A 143 -19.19 1.46 7.71
C THR A 143 -17.93 1.01 8.43
N GLY A 144 -16.92 1.87 8.57
CA GLY A 144 -15.58 1.48 9.00
C GLY A 144 -14.79 0.69 7.93
N MET A 145 -15.40 0.35 6.79
CA MET A 145 -14.74 -0.43 5.75
C MET A 145 -14.00 0.45 4.75
N ARG A 146 -12.74 0.08 4.46
CA ARG A 146 -11.93 0.71 3.42
C ARG A 146 -11.86 -0.19 2.17
N PRO A 147 -12.34 0.25 1.00
CA PRO A 147 -12.14 -0.48 -0.24
C PRO A 147 -10.65 -0.46 -0.64
N ILE A 148 -10.06 -1.64 -0.83
CA ILE A 148 -8.65 -1.78 -1.25
C ILE A 148 -8.51 -2.35 -2.67
N ALA A 149 -9.52 -3.06 -3.16
CA ALA A 149 -9.54 -3.64 -4.50
C ALA A 149 -10.98 -3.78 -5.01
N LEU A 150 -11.14 -3.71 -6.33
CA LEU A 150 -12.38 -4.00 -7.02
C LEU A 150 -12.16 -5.13 -8.03
N ARG A 151 -13.14 -6.03 -8.13
CA ARG A 151 -13.17 -7.09 -9.12
C ARG A 151 -14.46 -6.97 -9.93
N SER A 152 -14.32 -6.56 -11.18
CA SER A 152 -15.38 -6.57 -12.19
C SER A 152 -15.42 -7.91 -12.92
#